data_AF-J2WGD5-F1
#
_entry.id   AF-J2WGD5-F1
#
_cell.length_a   1.000
_cell.length_b   1.000
_cell.length_c   1.000
_cell.angle_alpha   90.00
_cell.angle_beta   90.00
_cell.angle_gamma   90.00
#
_symmetry.space_group_name_H-M   'P 1'
#
loop_
_entity.id
_entity.type
_entity.pdbx_description
1 polymer ?
#
loop_
_entity_poly.entity_id
_entity_poly.type
_entity_poly.pdbx_seq_one_letter_code
_entity_poly.pdbx_strand_id
1 'polypeptide(L)'
;MKKTMPLCLTWISVFCWVLAGCSTDKDTLLPHGEQTMLDIWNGAGSQGTQQQLLEARQQLRRPLAQADASAALQEPYTRTAANEIRNLFPRLPNPDLVLYVYPHLSGTEQAPIPGYSTVFPFYQRVQYALPGERQEDL
;
A
#
# COMPACT_ATOMS: atom_id res chain seq x y z
N MET A 1 56.11 34.51 -3.72
CA MET A 1 54.80 33.82 -3.84
C MET A 1 54.87 32.40 -3.24
N LYS A 2 54.98 32.23 -1.90
CA LYS A 2 55.15 30.89 -1.26
C LYS A 2 54.40 30.66 0.06
N LYS A 3 53.62 31.64 0.56
CA LYS A 3 52.94 31.54 1.89
C LYS A 3 51.49 31.03 1.87
N THR A 4 50.88 30.82 0.70
CA THR A 4 49.48 30.37 0.58
C THR A 4 49.29 28.84 0.61
N MET A 5 50.30 28.06 0.23
CA MET A 5 50.27 26.58 0.29
C MET A 5 50.16 25.97 1.70
N PRO A 6 50.87 26.45 2.76
CA PRO A 6 50.76 25.84 4.07
C PRO A 6 49.40 26.12 4.75
N LEU A 7 48.78 27.28 4.47
CA LEU A 7 47.49 27.65 5.05
C LEU A 7 46.35 26.76 4.55
N CYS A 8 46.37 26.42 3.25
CA CYS A 8 45.39 25.52 2.65
C CYS A 8 45.50 24.09 3.21
N LEU A 9 46.73 23.60 3.42
CA LEU A 9 46.98 22.28 4.02
C LEU A 9 46.47 22.21 5.48
N THR A 10 46.65 23.27 6.25
CA THR A 10 46.11 23.34 7.64
C THR A 10 44.59 23.37 7.67
N TRP A 11 43.93 24.05 6.72
CA TRP A 11 42.46 24.06 6.63
C TRP A 11 41.88 22.69 6.26
N ILE A 12 42.55 21.96 5.36
CA ILE A 12 42.14 20.59 4.99
C ILE A 12 42.27 19.64 6.20
N SER A 13 43.35 19.75 6.98
CA SER A 13 43.52 18.97 8.21
C SER A 13 42.45 19.25 9.25
N VAL A 14 42.05 20.51 9.43
CA VAL A 14 40.98 20.90 10.37
C VAL A 14 39.63 20.37 9.89
N PHE A 15 39.35 20.44 8.58
CA PHE A 15 38.10 19.93 8.01
C PHE A 15 37.95 18.41 8.16
N CYS A 16 39.04 17.64 8.02
CA CYS A 16 39.02 16.19 8.26
C CYS A 16 38.74 15.80 9.73
N TRP A 17 39.12 16.64 10.70
CA TRP A 17 38.82 16.40 12.12
C TRP A 17 37.33 16.60 12.45
N VAL A 18 36.66 17.53 11.76
CA VAL A 18 35.22 17.77 11.95
C VAL A 18 34.35 16.65 11.35
N LEU A 19 34.89 15.90 10.39
CA LEU A 19 34.20 14.77 9.75
C LEU A 19 34.32 13.44 10.53
N ALA A 20 35.05 13.41 11.65
CA ALA A 20 35.12 12.23 12.51
C ALA A 20 33.82 12.08 13.31
N GLY A 21 32.86 11.34 12.74
CA GLY A 21 31.63 10.97 13.44
C GLY A 21 31.85 9.88 14.49
N CYS A 22 31.07 9.92 15.58
CA CYS A 22 30.99 8.82 16.55
C CYS A 22 30.20 7.66 15.93
N SER A 23 30.91 6.65 15.40
CA SER A 23 30.29 5.36 15.08
C SER A 23 29.98 4.64 16.38
N THR A 24 28.70 4.42 16.67
CA THR A 24 28.27 3.56 17.77
C THR A 24 28.53 2.09 17.40
N ASP A 25 28.92 1.29 18.39
CA ASP A 25 29.25 -0.11 18.19
C ASP A 25 27.97 -0.97 18.26
N LYS A 26 27.80 -1.85 17.28
CA LYS A 26 26.63 -2.74 17.16
C LYS A 26 26.42 -3.54 18.44
N ASP A 27 27.50 -3.98 19.06
CA ASP A 27 27.45 -4.84 20.24
C ASP A 27 26.93 -4.09 21.49
N THR A 28 27.00 -2.76 21.50
CA THR A 28 26.41 -1.93 22.55
C THR A 28 24.91 -1.67 22.35
N LEU A 29 24.46 -1.61 21.10
CA LEU A 29 23.05 -1.37 20.76
C LEU A 29 22.21 -2.64 20.76
N LEU A 30 22.81 -3.78 20.38
CA LEU A 30 22.14 -5.07 20.26
C LEU A 30 22.99 -6.14 20.94
N PRO A 31 23.04 -6.16 22.29
CA PRO A 31 23.78 -7.18 23.02
C PRO A 31 23.18 -8.55 22.72
N HIS A 32 24.04 -9.50 22.36
CA HIS A 32 23.63 -10.90 22.23
C HIS A 32 23.37 -11.43 23.64
N GLY A 33 22.14 -11.90 23.88
CA GLY A 33 21.83 -12.59 25.15
C GLY A 33 22.62 -13.89 25.26
N GLU A 34 22.79 -14.38 26.49
CA GLU A 34 23.44 -15.68 26.77
C GLU A 34 22.64 -16.88 26.24
N GLN A 35 21.39 -16.65 25.83
CA GLN A 35 20.47 -17.67 25.36
C GLN A 35 20.55 -17.82 23.84
N THR A 36 20.66 -19.07 23.38
CA THR A 36 20.57 -19.38 21.96
C THR A 36 19.12 -19.31 21.47
N MET A 37 18.91 -19.03 20.18
CA MET A 37 17.55 -19.01 19.59
C MET A 37 16.79 -20.33 19.80
N LEU A 38 17.51 -21.46 19.85
CA LEU A 38 16.93 -22.77 20.11
C LEU A 38 16.42 -22.90 21.55
N ASP A 39 17.15 -22.33 22.51
CA ASP A 39 16.77 -22.29 23.92
C ASP A 39 15.51 -21.42 24.14
N ILE A 40 15.45 -20.26 23.48
CA ILE A 40 14.27 -19.38 23.47
C ILE A 40 13.04 -20.10 22.87
N TRP A 41 13.23 -20.83 21.76
CA TRP A 41 12.16 -21.58 21.10
C TRP A 41 11.59 -22.69 21.99
N ASN A 42 12.47 -23.44 22.65
CA ASN A 42 12.08 -24.53 23.55
C ASN A 42 11.43 -24.00 24.85
N GLY A 43 11.86 -22.82 25.32
CA GLY A 43 11.31 -22.18 26.52
C GLY A 43 9.92 -21.57 26.34
N ALA A 44 9.57 -21.12 25.12
CA ALA A 44 8.30 -20.45 24.80
C ALA A 44 7.03 -21.31 24.98
N GLY A 45 7.18 -22.63 25.18
CA GLY A 45 6.07 -23.57 25.37
C GLY A 45 5.88 -24.13 26.79
N SER A 46 6.73 -23.78 27.76
CA SER A 46 6.60 -24.29 29.14
C SER A 46 5.54 -23.50 29.94
N GLN A 47 4.72 -24.19 30.74
CA GLN A 47 3.56 -23.57 31.42
C GLN A 47 3.91 -22.38 32.34
N GLY A 48 5.16 -22.30 32.83
CA GLY A 48 5.65 -21.18 33.64
C GLY A 48 6.06 -19.93 32.85
N THR A 49 6.56 -20.09 31.62
CA THR A 49 7.01 -18.94 30.81
C THR A 49 5.85 -18.12 30.27
N GLN A 50 4.66 -18.72 30.10
CA GLN A 50 3.47 -17.96 29.70
C GLN A 50 3.06 -16.92 30.72
N GLN A 51 3.09 -17.23 32.02
CA GLN A 51 2.73 -16.27 33.08
C GLN A 51 3.75 -15.13 33.13
N GLN A 52 5.04 -15.45 33.04
CA GLN A 52 6.11 -14.47 33.05
C GLN A 52 6.09 -13.57 31.80
N LEU A 53 5.73 -14.11 30.64
CA LEU A 53 5.50 -13.33 29.41
C LEU A 53 4.26 -12.44 29.50
N LEU A 54 3.19 -12.89 30.15
CA LEU A 54 2.00 -12.08 30.39
C LEU A 54 2.32 -10.92 31.35
N GLU A 55 3.09 -11.17 32.40
CA GLU A 55 3.54 -10.14 33.34
C GLU A 55 4.45 -9.11 32.66
N ALA A 56 5.44 -9.54 31.88
CA ALA A 56 6.30 -8.65 31.10
C ALA A 56 5.49 -7.82 30.08
N ARG A 57 4.50 -8.42 29.41
CA ARG A 57 3.57 -7.70 28.51
C ARG A 57 2.73 -6.67 29.26
N GLN A 58 2.31 -6.97 30.49
CA GLN A 58 1.55 -6.03 31.31
C GLN A 58 2.43 -4.86 31.76
N GLN A 59 3.70 -5.09 32.11
CA GLN A 59 4.66 -4.03 32.44
C GLN A 59 4.93 -3.10 31.25
N LEU A 60 4.99 -3.65 30.04
CA LEU A 60 5.16 -2.87 28.81
C LEU A 60 3.86 -2.19 28.33
N ARG A 61 2.71 -2.50 28.93
CA ARG A 61 1.44 -1.91 28.57
C ARG A 61 1.36 -0.50 29.16
N ARG A 62 1.75 0.50 28.37
CA ARG A 62 1.44 1.90 28.67
C ARG A 62 -0.09 2.05 28.80
N PRO A 63 -0.60 2.65 29.90
CA PRO A 63 -2.02 2.96 29.97
C PRO A 63 -2.36 3.94 28.85
N LEU A 64 -3.39 3.62 28.06
CA LEU A 64 -3.90 4.54 27.05
C LEU A 64 -4.35 5.80 27.78
N ALA A 65 -3.76 6.95 27.46
CA ALA A 65 -4.23 8.21 28.02
C ALA A 65 -5.63 8.48 27.45
N GLN A 66 -6.50 9.16 28.21
CA GLN A 66 -7.86 9.48 27.75
C GLN A 66 -7.89 10.14 26.36
N ALA A 67 -6.83 10.90 26.02
CA ALA A 67 -6.63 11.53 24.71
C ALA A 67 -6.40 10.52 23.56
N ASP A 68 -5.74 9.39 23.82
CA ASP A 68 -5.49 8.33 22.83
C ASP A 68 -6.79 7.54 22.54
N ALA A 69 -7.65 7.39 23.56
CA ALA A 69 -8.95 6.75 23.43
C ALA A 69 -9.94 7.61 22.62
N SER A 70 -9.91 8.94 22.76
CA SER A 70 -10.72 9.84 21.92
C SER A 70 -10.27 9.81 20.45
N ALA A 71 -8.97 9.72 20.17
CA ALA A 71 -8.47 9.60 18.79
C ALA A 71 -8.98 8.32 18.11
N ALA A 72 -9.08 7.20 18.83
CA ALA A 72 -9.62 5.95 18.31
C ALA A 72 -11.16 5.97 18.10
N LEU A 73 -11.90 6.81 18.82
CA LEU A 73 -13.35 6.99 18.67
C LEU A 73 -13.74 8.03 17.61
N GLN A 74 -12.78 8.81 17.11
CA GLN A 74 -12.95 9.91 16.16
C GLN A 74 -12.16 9.73 14.86
N GLU A 75 -11.73 8.51 14.52
CA GLU A 75 -11.49 8.22 13.11
C GLU A 75 -12.87 8.12 12.46
N PRO A 76 -13.29 9.10 11.64
CA PRO A 76 -14.56 8.99 10.95
C PRO A 76 -14.52 7.69 10.16
N TYR A 77 -15.61 6.92 10.27
CA TYR A 77 -15.98 5.90 9.30
C TYR A 77 -15.53 6.38 7.92
N THR A 78 -14.87 5.54 7.11
CA THR A 78 -14.15 5.88 5.86
C THR A 78 -14.94 6.70 4.82
N ARG A 79 -16.19 7.05 5.11
CA ARG A 79 -17.07 7.96 4.39
C ARG A 79 -17.16 9.32 5.09
N THR A 80 -16.62 10.33 4.43
CA THR A 80 -17.00 11.73 4.67
C THR A 80 -17.97 12.17 3.57
N ALA A 81 -18.84 13.15 3.83
CA ALA A 81 -19.73 13.70 2.80
C ALA A 81 -18.96 14.19 1.54
N ALA A 82 -17.70 14.59 1.72
CA ALA A 82 -16.81 14.96 0.61
C ALA A 82 -16.29 13.76 -0.21
N ASN A 83 -16.08 12.60 0.43
CA ASN A 83 -15.61 11.39 -0.24
C ASN A 83 -16.72 10.60 -0.92
N GLU A 84 -17.97 10.72 -0.47
CA GLU A 84 -19.13 10.03 -1.06
C GLU A 84 -19.45 10.47 -2.50
N ILE A 85 -19.02 11.66 -2.89
CA ILE A 85 -19.20 12.18 -4.25
C ILE A 85 -18.26 11.46 -5.24
N ARG A 86 -17.14 10.90 -4.77
CA ARG A 86 -16.13 10.28 -5.63
C ARG A 86 -16.45 8.80 -5.85
N ASN A 87 -16.67 8.42 -7.11
CA ASN A 87 -16.78 7.01 -7.47
C ASN A 87 -15.41 6.32 -7.35
N LEU A 88 -15.26 5.46 -6.34
CA LEU A 88 -14.03 4.69 -6.10
C LEU A 88 -13.80 3.58 -7.12
N PHE A 89 -14.86 3.14 -7.80
CA PHE A 89 -14.81 2.11 -8.82
C PHE A 89 -15.37 2.67 -10.12
N PRO A 90 -14.56 3.42 -10.88
CA PRO A 90 -14.96 3.88 -12.19
C PRO A 90 -15.27 2.70 -13.11
N ARG A 91 -16.23 2.88 -14.02
CA ARG A 91 -16.58 1.86 -15.02
C ARG A 91 -15.64 2.01 -16.22
N LEU A 92 -15.23 0.88 -16.79
CA LEU A 92 -14.49 0.85 -18.05
C LEU A 92 -15.48 1.13 -19.20
N PRO A 93 -15.07 1.87 -20.26
CA PRO A 93 -15.90 2.08 -21.43
C PRO A 93 -16.31 0.75 -22.06
N ASN A 94 -17.57 0.65 -22.45
CA ASN A 94 -18.14 -0.50 -23.14
C ASN A 94 -18.80 0.01 -24.43
N PRO A 95 -18.07 0.03 -25.56
CA PRO A 95 -18.60 0.59 -26.79
C PRO A 95 -19.73 -0.28 -27.33
N ASP A 96 -20.63 0.36 -28.05
CA ASP A 96 -21.70 -0.32 -28.77
C ASP A 96 -21.22 -0.75 -30.16
N LEU A 97 -21.59 -1.96 -30.56
CA LEU A 97 -21.36 -2.48 -31.90
C LEU A 97 -22.65 -2.42 -32.72
N VAL A 98 -22.50 -2.13 -34.01
CA VAL A 98 -23.60 -2.13 -34.97
C VAL A 98 -23.52 -3.38 -35.83
N LEU A 99 -24.56 -4.22 -35.79
CA LEU A 99 -24.73 -5.34 -36.71
C LEU A 99 -25.71 -4.95 -37.80
N TYR A 100 -25.31 -5.12 -39.06
CA TYR A 100 -26.22 -5.05 -40.19
C TYR A 100 -26.71 -6.44 -40.58
N VAL A 101 -28.03 -6.62 -40.58
CA VAL A 101 -28.70 -7.83 -41.03
C VAL A 101 -29.15 -7.62 -42.47
N TYR A 102 -28.61 -8.43 -43.39
CA TYR A 102 -28.99 -8.37 -44.80
C TYR A 102 -30.45 -8.83 -44.99
N PRO A 103 -31.17 -8.28 -45.99
CA PRO A 103 -32.50 -8.77 -46.34
C PRO A 103 -32.46 -10.28 -46.64
N HIS A 104 -33.40 -11.03 -46.06
CA HIS A 104 -33.48 -12.49 -46.22
C HIS A 104 -34.92 -12.98 -46.05
N LEU A 105 -35.17 -14.25 -46.38
CA LEU A 105 -36.46 -14.90 -46.13
C LEU A 105 -36.45 -15.56 -44.75
N SER A 106 -37.56 -15.48 -44.01
CA SER A 106 -37.70 -16.17 -42.73
C SER A 106 -37.70 -17.70 -42.92
N GLY A 107 -37.13 -18.45 -41.98
CA GLY A 107 -36.84 -19.87 -42.16
C GLY A 107 -38.03 -20.73 -42.60
N THR A 108 -39.07 -20.83 -41.77
CA THR A 108 -40.24 -21.69 -42.04
C THR A 108 -41.34 -21.02 -42.83
N GLU A 109 -41.61 -19.74 -42.57
CA GLU A 109 -42.72 -19.01 -43.17
C GLU A 109 -42.35 -18.30 -44.49
N GLN A 110 -41.06 -18.30 -44.86
CA GLN A 110 -40.51 -17.64 -46.06
C GLN A 110 -40.94 -16.18 -46.23
N ALA A 111 -41.30 -15.51 -45.14
CA ALA A 111 -41.70 -14.11 -45.18
C ALA A 111 -40.47 -13.23 -45.45
N PRO A 112 -40.57 -12.20 -46.31
CA PRO A 112 -39.44 -11.31 -46.59
C PRO A 112 -39.13 -10.43 -45.38
N ILE A 113 -37.89 -10.53 -44.88
CA ILE A 113 -37.34 -9.69 -43.81
C ILE A 113 -36.48 -8.60 -44.46
N PRO A 114 -36.78 -7.30 -44.25
CA PRO A 114 -35.98 -6.21 -44.81
C PRO A 114 -34.60 -6.16 -44.15
N GLY A 115 -33.67 -5.44 -44.77
CA GLY A 115 -32.38 -5.15 -44.16
C GLY A 115 -32.52 -4.13 -43.03
N TYR A 116 -31.85 -4.36 -41.90
CA TYR A 116 -31.86 -3.43 -40.78
C TYR A 116 -30.55 -3.50 -39.98
N SER A 117 -30.25 -2.43 -39.26
CA SER A 117 -29.13 -2.36 -38.33
C SER A 117 -29.62 -2.50 -36.90
N THR A 118 -28.91 -3.27 -36.09
CA THR A 118 -29.14 -3.37 -34.65
C THR A 118 -27.88 -2.99 -33.90
N VAL A 119 -28.05 -2.52 -32.66
CA VAL A 119 -26.96 -2.08 -31.80
C VAL A 119 -26.91 -2.98 -30.57
N PHE A 120 -25.72 -3.44 -30.18
CA PHE A 120 -25.52 -4.28 -28.99
C PHE A 120 -24.18 -3.97 -28.33
N PRO A 121 -24.06 -4.13 -27.00
CA PRO A 121 -22.84 -3.79 -26.28
C PRO A 121 -21.70 -4.77 -26.63
N PHE A 122 -20.46 -4.26 -26.67
CA PHE A 122 -19.26 -5.08 -26.91
C PHE A 122 -19.04 -6.14 -25.81
N TYR A 123 -19.22 -5.74 -24.54
CA TYR A 123 -19.18 -6.63 -23.38
C TYR A 123 -20.58 -6.87 -22.79
N GLN A 124 -20.86 -8.12 -22.43
CA GLN A 124 -22.12 -8.52 -21.79
C GLN A 124 -22.33 -7.89 -20.41
N ARG A 125 -21.24 -7.61 -19.69
CA ARG A 125 -21.26 -7.02 -18.35
C ARG A 125 -20.42 -5.76 -18.30
N VAL A 126 -20.85 -4.79 -17.50
CA VAL A 126 -20.05 -3.60 -17.19
C VAL A 126 -18.87 -4.01 -16.32
N GLN A 127 -17.67 -3.66 -16.76
CA GLN A 127 -16.43 -3.90 -16.02
C GLN A 127 -16.04 -2.64 -15.25
N TYR A 128 -15.42 -2.83 -14.09
CA TYR A 128 -14.88 -1.74 -13.29
C TYR A 128 -13.37 -1.66 -13.48
N ALA A 129 -12.85 -0.44 -13.57
CA ALA A 129 -11.43 -0.19 -13.78
C ALA A 129 -10.64 -0.50 -12.51
N LEU A 130 -9.50 -1.16 -12.68
CA LEU A 130 -8.48 -1.34 -11.64
C LEU A 130 -7.65 -0.06 -11.47
N PRO A 131 -6.96 0.11 -10.33
CA PRO A 131 -6.08 1.26 -10.13
C PRO A 131 -5.03 1.37 -11.24
N GLY A 132 -5.02 2.52 -11.93
CA GLY A 132 -4.09 2.81 -13.02
C GLY A 132 -4.58 2.44 -14.42
N GLU A 133 -5.75 1.83 -14.57
CA GLU A 133 -6.36 1.61 -15.88
C GLU A 133 -6.98 2.91 -16.44
N ARG A 134 -6.94 3.07 -17.76
CA ARG A 134 -7.49 4.24 -18.46
C ARG A 134 -9.00 4.13 -18.59
N GLN A 135 -9.72 5.22 -18.32
CA GLN A 135 -11.19 5.24 -18.30
C GLN A 135 -11.82 5.88 -19.55
N GLU A 136 -11.04 6.56 -20.40
CA GLU A 136 -11.56 7.23 -21.61
C GLU A 136 -11.12 6.58 -22.92
N ASP A 137 -12.07 6.46 -23.85
CA ASP A 137 -11.84 6.11 -25.25
C ASP A 137 -11.10 7.26 -25.96
N LEU A 138 -10.19 6.92 -26.88
CA LEU A 138 -9.40 7.87 -27.67
C LEU A 138 -10.23 8.60 -28.73
#